data_AF-A0A133YUE7-F1
#
_entry.id   AF-A0A133YUE7-F1
#
_cell.length_a   1.000
_cell.length_b   1.000
_cell.length_c   1.000
_cell.angle_alpha   90.00
_cell.angle_beta   90.00
_cell.angle_gamma   90.00
#
_symmetry.space_group_name_H-M   'P 1'
#
loop_
_entity.id
_entity.type
_entity.pdbx_description
1 polymer ?
#
loop_
_entity_poly.entity_id
_entity_poly.type
_entity_poly.pdbx_seq_one_letter_code
_entity_poly.pdbx_strand_id
1 'polypeptide(L)'
;GYRLKEDVKTCDDVKEQFAKRYVITDNYSIDSLPWFCSDRKNIGSTKDYIGYCITISRNWGGYWYSEYLGGFVDYRAFKEVCEVDKYLTVKKGSFSVDTLPWGMKGFKTVMGTCDLIGKSFHITAKLGDYYYLEEIAKWVDIKAFD
;
A
#
# COMPACT_ATOMS: atom_id res chain seq x y z
N GLY A 1 -7.16 44.68 -16.04
CA GLY A 1 -7.26 43.70 -14.95
C GLY A 1 -8.22 42.61 -15.36
N TYR A 2 -7.72 41.39 -15.52
CA TYR A 2 -8.52 40.16 -15.47
C TYR A 2 -7.63 39.09 -14.86
N ARG A 3 -7.93 38.73 -13.60
CA ARG A 3 -7.29 37.64 -12.86
C ARG A 3 -8.09 36.39 -13.22
N LEU A 4 -7.54 35.57 -14.11
CA LEU A 4 -8.11 34.26 -14.41
C LEU A 4 -8.04 33.43 -13.12
N LYS A 5 -9.22 33.11 -12.59
CA LYS A 5 -9.41 32.13 -11.54
C LYS A 5 -9.67 30.78 -12.20
N GLU A 6 -9.19 29.75 -11.51
CA GLU A 6 -9.59 28.35 -11.57
C GLU A 6 -8.92 27.51 -12.66
N ASP A 7 -7.85 26.84 -12.21
CA ASP A 7 -7.36 25.59 -12.77
C ASP A 7 -8.49 24.55 -12.77
N VAL A 8 -9.32 24.57 -13.81
CA VAL A 8 -10.21 23.46 -14.14
C VAL A 8 -9.31 22.31 -14.56
N LYS A 9 -9.01 21.40 -13.64
CA LYS A 9 -8.39 20.10 -13.95
C LYS A 9 -9.38 19.30 -14.78
N THR A 10 -9.21 19.33 -16.10
CA THR A 10 -9.97 18.48 -17.02
C THR A 10 -9.54 17.02 -16.84
N CYS A 11 -10.33 16.11 -17.40
CA CYS A 11 -10.10 14.67 -17.45
C CYS A 11 -8.85 14.21 -18.22
N ASP A 12 -8.05 15.16 -18.72
CA ASP A 12 -6.90 14.90 -19.58
C ASP A 12 -5.56 14.77 -18.82
N ASP A 13 -5.54 14.97 -17.51
CA ASP A 13 -4.33 14.87 -16.67
C ASP A 13 -4.10 13.46 -16.08
N VAL A 14 -4.50 12.40 -16.80
CA VAL A 14 -4.13 11.03 -16.41
C VAL A 14 -2.69 10.77 -16.85
N LYS A 15 -1.74 10.86 -15.92
CA LYS A 15 -0.38 10.38 -16.17
C LYS A 15 -0.34 8.90 -15.83
N GLU A 16 -0.11 8.07 -16.84
CA GLU A 16 0.31 6.69 -16.62
C GLU A 16 1.62 6.72 -15.84
N GLN A 17 1.52 6.42 -14.55
CA GLN A 17 2.68 6.06 -13.77
C GLN A 17 2.87 4.57 -14.02
N PHE A 18 4.06 4.18 -14.49
CA PHE A 18 4.41 2.76 -14.58
C PHE A 18 3.99 2.05 -13.30
N ALA A 19 3.35 0.88 -13.47
CA ALA A 19 2.84 0.07 -12.36
C ALA A 19 3.89 0.00 -11.25
N LYS A 20 3.57 0.60 -10.09
CA LYS A 20 4.51 0.70 -8.96
C LYS A 20 3.83 0.25 -7.68
N ARG A 21 4.59 -0.46 -6.83
CA ARG A 21 4.10 -0.98 -5.56
C ARG A 21 4.17 0.07 -4.45
N TYR A 22 3.13 0.10 -3.64
CA TYR A 22 3.01 0.94 -2.45
C TYR A 22 2.38 0.15 -1.32
N VAL A 23 2.70 0.52 -0.09
CA VAL A 23 1.97 0.07 1.09
C VAL A 23 0.88 1.06 1.47
N ILE A 24 -0.29 0.58 1.86
CA ILE A 24 -1.38 1.39 2.40
C ILE A 24 -1.12 1.66 3.88
N THR A 25 -1.02 2.93 4.27
CA THR A 25 -0.61 3.32 5.63
C THR A 25 -1.68 4.03 6.44
N ASP A 26 -2.76 4.49 5.81
CA ASP A 26 -3.79 5.27 6.49
C ASP A 26 -5.16 5.07 5.86
N ASN A 27 -6.20 5.49 6.58
CA ASN A 27 -7.60 5.33 6.21
C ASN A 27 -8.09 6.51 5.34
N TYR A 28 -8.40 6.21 4.09
CA TYR A 28 -9.01 7.11 3.12
C TYR A 28 -10.18 6.43 2.42
N SER A 29 -11.05 7.22 1.80
CA SER A 29 -12.10 6.69 0.93
C SER A 29 -11.50 5.99 -0.29
N ILE A 30 -12.17 4.92 -0.72
CA ILE A 30 -12.00 4.34 -2.05
C ILE A 30 -13.22 4.79 -2.85
N ASP A 31 -12.99 5.52 -3.92
CA ASP A 31 -14.04 6.15 -4.72
C ASP A 31 -13.95 5.68 -6.19
N SER A 32 -15.10 5.62 -6.87
CA SER A 32 -15.16 5.21 -8.29
C SER A 32 -14.44 6.21 -9.21
N LEU A 33 -14.33 7.46 -8.78
CA LEU A 33 -13.69 8.58 -9.46
C LEU A 33 -13.05 9.50 -8.41
N PRO A 34 -12.05 10.32 -8.79
CA PRO A 34 -11.48 11.32 -7.88
C PRO A 34 -12.53 12.26 -7.27
N TRP A 35 -12.22 12.83 -6.10
CA TRP A 35 -13.17 13.66 -5.33
C TRP A 35 -13.80 14.85 -6.08
N PHE A 36 -13.09 15.39 -7.08
CA PHE A 36 -13.56 16.53 -7.85
C PHE A 36 -14.59 16.15 -8.92
N CYS A 37 -14.80 14.86 -9.18
CA CYS A 37 -15.87 14.38 -10.05
C CYS A 37 -17.22 14.40 -9.30
N SER A 38 -18.25 14.99 -9.91
CA SER A 38 -19.58 15.15 -9.31
C SER A 38 -20.37 13.85 -9.22
N ASP A 39 -20.11 12.90 -10.13
CA ASP A 39 -20.76 11.60 -10.25
C ASP A 39 -20.00 10.47 -9.52
N ARG A 40 -18.99 10.82 -8.71
CA ARG A 40 -18.24 9.87 -7.90
C ARG A 40 -19.15 9.11 -6.93
N LYS A 41 -18.83 7.84 -6.71
CA LYS A 41 -19.47 7.01 -5.69
C LYS A 41 -18.40 6.54 -4.73
N ASN A 42 -18.67 6.64 -3.44
CA ASN A 42 -17.86 5.94 -2.45
C ASN A 42 -18.14 4.45 -2.56
N ILE A 43 -17.09 3.65 -2.74
CA ILE A 43 -17.17 2.20 -2.91
C ILE A 43 -16.47 1.45 -1.78
N GLY A 44 -15.85 2.16 -0.84
CA GLY A 44 -15.22 1.58 0.34
C GLY A 44 -14.25 2.53 1.02
N SER A 45 -13.36 1.93 1.80
CA SER A 45 -12.32 2.60 2.57
C SER A 45 -11.07 1.73 2.63
N THR A 46 -9.89 2.36 2.69
CA THR A 46 -8.61 1.66 2.83
C THR A 46 -8.35 1.10 4.22
N LYS A 47 -9.25 1.32 5.19
CA LYS A 47 -9.08 0.89 6.60
C LYS A 47 -8.74 -0.59 6.75
N ASP A 48 -9.41 -1.45 5.99
CA ASP A 48 -9.23 -2.90 6.07
C ASP A 48 -8.02 -3.40 5.28
N TYR A 49 -7.39 -2.50 4.51
CA TYR A 49 -6.23 -2.77 3.68
C TYR A 49 -4.96 -2.13 4.22
N ILE A 50 -5.01 -1.49 5.41
CA ILE A 50 -3.80 -0.94 6.05
C ILE A 50 -2.77 -2.07 6.22
N GLY A 51 -1.58 -1.85 5.68
CA GLY A 51 -0.50 -2.83 5.67
C GLY A 51 -0.31 -3.57 4.35
N TYR A 52 -1.32 -3.60 3.49
CA TYR A 52 -1.27 -4.33 2.24
C TYR A 52 -0.35 -3.61 1.25
N CYS A 53 0.50 -4.38 0.56
CA CYS A 53 1.23 -3.89 -0.60
C CYS A 53 0.39 -4.10 -1.84
N ILE A 54 0.16 -3.02 -2.58
CA ILE A 54 -0.65 -3.03 -3.80
C ILE A 54 0.07 -2.29 -4.92
N THR A 55 -0.31 -2.60 -6.15
CA THR A 55 0.14 -1.88 -7.33
C THR A 55 -0.80 -0.70 -7.61
N ILE A 56 -0.21 0.46 -7.89
CA ILE A 56 -0.89 1.63 -8.42
C ILE A 56 -0.62 1.69 -9.92
N SER A 57 -1.67 1.73 -10.74
CA SER A 57 -1.56 1.66 -12.20
C SER A 57 -1.73 3.01 -12.91
N ARG A 58 -2.34 4.00 -12.25
CA ARG A 58 -2.53 5.35 -12.81
C ARG A 58 -2.79 6.38 -11.72
N ASN A 59 -2.55 7.65 -12.05
CA ASN A 59 -2.92 8.77 -11.21
C ASN A 59 -3.77 9.79 -11.99
N TRP A 60 -4.58 10.55 -11.26
CA TRP A 60 -5.32 11.70 -11.76
C TRP A 60 -5.29 12.79 -10.68
N GLY A 61 -4.34 13.71 -10.84
CA GLY A 61 -4.03 14.70 -9.80
C GLY A 61 -3.57 14.01 -8.51
N GLY A 62 -4.21 14.35 -7.38
CA GLY A 62 -3.91 13.77 -6.06
C GLY A 62 -4.56 12.42 -5.79
N TYR A 63 -5.15 11.77 -6.80
CA TYR A 63 -5.92 10.53 -6.64
C TYR A 63 -5.30 9.43 -7.47
N TRP A 64 -4.95 8.32 -6.83
CA TRP A 64 -4.24 7.21 -7.43
C TRP A 64 -5.16 6.00 -7.49
N TYR A 65 -5.13 5.31 -8.63
CA TYR A 65 -5.99 4.16 -8.88
C TYR A 65 -5.25 2.86 -8.63
N SER A 66 -5.93 1.95 -7.94
CA SER A 66 -5.51 0.57 -7.78
C SER A 66 -6.55 -0.36 -8.38
N GLU A 67 -6.11 -1.27 -9.26
CA GLU A 67 -6.96 -2.34 -9.77
C GLU A 67 -7.41 -3.28 -8.64
N TYR A 68 -6.53 -3.55 -7.68
CA TYR A 68 -6.83 -4.39 -6.51
C TYR A 68 -7.96 -3.80 -5.65
N LEU A 69 -7.96 -2.49 -5.42
CA LEU A 69 -9.02 -1.80 -4.66
C LEU A 69 -10.25 -1.48 -5.53
N GLY A 70 -10.14 -1.58 -6.85
CA GLY A 70 -11.20 -1.24 -7.80
C GLY A 70 -11.55 0.26 -7.86
N GLY A 71 -10.69 1.16 -7.36
CA GLY A 71 -11.02 2.58 -7.22
C GLY A 71 -9.84 3.52 -7.05
N PHE A 72 -10.17 4.81 -7.03
CA PHE A 72 -9.27 5.92 -6.74
C PHE A 72 -9.21 6.19 -5.23
N VAL A 73 -8.01 6.47 -4.75
CA VAL A 73 -7.75 6.82 -3.36
C VAL A 73 -6.83 8.04 -3.33
N ASP A 74 -6.99 8.89 -2.33
CA ASP A 74 -6.04 9.98 -2.11
C ASP A 74 -4.61 9.45 -1.94
N TYR A 75 -3.65 10.06 -2.66
CA TYR A 75 -2.26 9.60 -2.69
C TYR A 75 -1.61 9.51 -1.30
N ARG A 76 -2.11 10.28 -0.32
CA ARG A 76 -1.63 10.30 1.07
C ARG A 76 -1.89 8.98 1.81
N ALA A 77 -2.73 8.10 1.27
CA ALA A 77 -2.92 6.75 1.80
C ALA A 77 -1.70 5.85 1.58
N PHE A 78 -0.80 6.21 0.67
CA PHE A 78 0.24 5.33 0.15
C PHE A 78 1.64 5.78 0.56
N LYS A 79 2.48 4.78 0.87
CA LYS A 79 3.92 4.96 1.04
C LYS A 79 4.65 4.04 0.09
N GLU A 80 5.66 4.60 -0.59
CA GLU A 80 6.47 3.84 -1.54
C GLU A 80 7.24 2.72 -0.83
N VAL A 81 7.33 1.57 -1.50
CA VAL A 81 8.12 0.42 -1.08
C VAL A 81 9.14 0.07 -2.16
N CYS A 82 10.22 -0.61 -1.78
CA CYS A 82 11.11 -1.22 -2.74
C CYS A 82 10.48 -2.53 -3.20
N GLU A 83 10.25 -2.68 -4.50
CA GLU A 83 9.82 -3.94 -5.07
C GLU A 83 10.97 -4.95 -5.05
N VAL A 84 10.65 -6.16 -4.61
CA VAL A 84 11.57 -7.30 -4.56
C VAL A 84 10.81 -8.53 -5.03
N ASP A 85 11.50 -9.57 -5.48
CA ASP A 85 10.88 -10.82 -5.90
C ASP A 85 11.79 -11.97 -5.48
N LYS A 86 11.45 -12.62 -4.37
CA LYS A 86 12.20 -13.78 -3.86
C LYS A 86 11.37 -14.60 -2.89
N TYR A 87 11.69 -15.87 -2.79
CA TYR A 87 11.16 -16.75 -1.75
C TYR A 87 12.17 -16.88 -0.62
N LEU A 88 11.74 -16.65 0.62
CA LEU A 88 12.56 -16.81 1.82
C LEU A 88 11.85 -17.67 2.86
N THR A 89 12.63 -18.48 3.58
CA THR A 89 12.16 -19.31 4.69
C THR A 89 12.41 -18.61 6.01
N VAL A 90 11.41 -18.56 6.89
CA VAL A 90 11.57 -18.02 8.25
C VAL A 90 12.44 -18.98 9.07
N LYS A 91 13.53 -18.48 9.65
CA LYS A 91 14.52 -19.27 10.41
C LYS A 91 14.53 -18.97 11.90
N LYS A 92 14.10 -17.79 12.32
CA LYS A 92 14.15 -17.34 13.72
C LYS A 92 12.76 -16.98 14.23
N GLY A 93 12.48 -17.34 15.48
CA GLY A 93 11.17 -17.13 16.12
C GLY A 93 11.06 -15.91 17.05
N SER A 94 12.13 -15.12 17.19
CA SER A 94 12.21 -14.01 18.15
C SER A 94 11.71 -12.66 17.60
N PHE A 95 11.02 -12.66 16.47
CA PHE A 95 10.52 -11.46 15.79
C PHE A 95 9.00 -11.44 15.72
N SER A 96 8.41 -10.25 15.56
CA SER A 96 6.99 -10.06 15.35
C SER A 96 6.59 -10.17 13.88
N VAL A 97 5.33 -10.52 13.67
CA VAL A 97 4.62 -10.42 12.39
C VAL A 97 3.59 -9.31 12.55
N ASP A 98 3.75 -8.23 11.79
CA ASP A 98 3.04 -6.98 12.02
C ASP A 98 2.18 -6.57 10.81
N THR A 99 1.15 -5.74 11.04
CA THR A 99 0.34 -5.16 9.96
C THR A 99 1.12 -4.13 9.14
N LEU A 100 2.04 -3.42 9.76
CA LEU A 100 2.95 -2.45 9.14
C LEU A 100 4.33 -2.65 9.75
N PRO A 101 5.42 -2.20 9.10
CA PRO A 101 6.73 -2.13 9.73
C PRO A 101 6.66 -1.48 11.11
N TRP A 102 7.37 -2.06 12.08
CA TRP A 102 7.35 -1.59 13.46
C TRP A 102 7.72 -0.11 13.55
N GLY A 103 7.02 0.63 14.43
CA GLY A 103 7.20 2.07 14.61
C GLY A 103 6.44 2.95 13.60
N MET A 104 5.82 2.38 12.56
CA MET A 104 4.89 3.14 11.73
C MET A 104 3.56 3.40 12.48
N LYS A 105 2.98 4.59 12.30
CA LYS A 105 1.68 4.93 12.91
C LYS A 105 0.63 3.86 12.55
N GLY A 106 -0.05 3.33 13.56
CA GLY A 106 -1.14 2.37 13.37
C GLY A 106 -0.70 0.92 13.19
N PHE A 107 0.60 0.60 13.31
CA PHE A 107 1.06 -0.79 13.29
C PHE A 107 0.45 -1.60 14.45
N LYS A 108 0.22 -2.89 14.21
CA LYS A 108 -0.24 -3.86 15.21
C LYS A 108 0.48 -5.18 14.99
N THR A 109 0.92 -5.80 16.08
CA THR A 109 1.44 -7.17 16.05
C THR A 109 0.29 -8.16 15.96
N VAL A 110 0.38 -9.07 15.00
CA VAL A 110 -0.62 -10.11 14.73
C VAL A 110 -0.22 -11.43 15.38
N MET A 111 1.07 -11.78 15.29
CA MET A 111 1.61 -13.02 15.86
C MET A 111 3.15 -12.96 15.98
N GLY A 112 3.75 -14.02 16.50
CA GLY A 112 5.20 -14.20 16.50
C GLY A 112 5.69 -15.00 15.29
N THR A 113 6.94 -14.77 14.88
CA THR A 113 7.61 -15.57 13.85
C THR A 113 7.87 -17.01 14.29
N CYS A 114 7.78 -17.33 15.58
CA CYS A 114 7.85 -18.70 16.10
C CYS A 114 6.84 -19.65 15.43
N ASP A 115 5.65 -19.14 15.09
CA ASP A 115 4.57 -19.91 14.46
C ASP A 115 4.79 -20.09 12.93
N LEU A 116 5.81 -19.42 12.39
CA LEU A 116 6.16 -19.41 10.98
C LEU A 116 7.50 -20.11 10.69
N ILE A 117 8.23 -20.57 11.69
CA ILE A 117 9.54 -21.23 11.51
C ILE A 117 9.41 -22.39 10.50
N GLY A 118 10.32 -22.41 9.53
CA GLY A 118 10.38 -23.43 8.47
C GLY A 118 9.40 -23.21 7.33
N LYS A 119 8.49 -22.21 7.41
CA LYS A 119 7.61 -21.84 6.30
C LYS A 119 8.33 -20.88 5.35
N SER A 120 8.10 -21.07 4.06
CA SER A 120 8.58 -20.20 2.99
C SER A 120 7.48 -19.27 2.52
N PHE A 121 7.84 -18.01 2.26
CA PHE A 121 6.93 -16.96 1.79
C PHE A 121 7.50 -16.26 0.57
N HIS A 122 6.61 -15.81 -0.32
CA HIS A 122 6.93 -14.91 -1.40
C HIS A 122 7.07 -13.49 -0.86
N ILE A 123 8.28 -12.95 -1.00
CA ILE A 123 8.60 -11.59 -0.57
C ILE A 123 8.53 -10.68 -1.79
N THR A 124 7.53 -9.80 -1.81
CA THR A 124 7.22 -8.92 -2.95
C THR A 124 7.55 -7.44 -2.70
N ALA A 125 7.82 -7.07 -1.45
CA ALA A 125 8.17 -5.70 -1.09
C ALA A 125 9.11 -5.62 0.12
N LYS A 126 9.89 -4.54 0.17
CA LYS A 126 10.74 -4.16 1.30
C LYS A 126 10.48 -2.70 1.67
N LEU A 127 10.42 -2.43 2.97
CA LEU A 127 10.33 -1.06 3.52
C LEU A 127 11.20 -0.97 4.78
N GLY A 128 12.31 -0.23 4.70
CA GLY A 128 13.32 -0.25 5.77
C GLY A 128 13.84 -1.67 5.98
N ASP A 129 13.93 -2.12 7.22
CA ASP A 129 14.40 -3.47 7.59
C ASP A 129 13.25 -4.48 7.71
N TYR A 130 12.17 -4.29 6.95
CA TYR A 130 11.03 -5.19 6.92
C TYR A 130 10.75 -5.73 5.52
N TYR A 131 10.44 -7.02 5.45
CA TYR A 131 9.93 -7.70 4.28
C TYR A 131 8.42 -7.88 4.38
N TYR A 132 7.73 -7.74 3.25
CA TYR A 132 6.32 -8.04 3.11
C TYR A 132 6.13 -9.48 2.64
N LEU A 133 5.31 -10.25 3.37
CA LEU A 133 4.95 -11.63 3.05
C LEU A 133 3.62 -11.60 2.30
N GLU A 134 3.64 -11.90 1.00
CA GLU A 134 2.49 -11.75 0.10
C GLU A 134 1.29 -12.59 0.56
N GLU A 135 1.53 -13.83 0.97
CA GLU A 135 0.49 -14.82 1.27
C GLU A 135 -0.37 -14.46 2.49
N ILE A 136 0.18 -13.67 3.43
CA ILE A 136 -0.54 -13.26 4.64
C ILE A 136 -0.74 -11.75 4.75
N ALA A 137 -0.21 -10.99 3.78
CA ALA A 137 -0.23 -9.53 3.75
C ALA A 137 0.30 -8.89 5.05
N LYS A 138 1.48 -9.31 5.50
CA LYS A 138 2.11 -8.83 6.75
C LYS A 138 3.59 -8.52 6.57
N TRP A 139 4.13 -7.78 7.53
CA TRP A 139 5.51 -7.33 7.57
C TRP A 139 6.29 -8.06 8.66
N VAL A 140 7.52 -8.45 8.34
CA VAL A 140 8.44 -9.13 9.27
C VAL A 140 9.83 -8.55 9.13
N ASP A 141 10.54 -8.39 10.24
CA ASP A 141 11.95 -7.97 10.26
C ASP A 141 12.80 -8.91 9.39
N ILE A 142 13.66 -8.34 8.54
CA ILE A 142 14.52 -9.11 7.62
C ILE A 142 15.38 -10.16 8.36
N LYS A 143 15.75 -9.90 9.62
CA LYS A 143 16.60 -10.78 10.44
C LYS A 143 15.91 -12.09 10.80
N ALA A 144 14.59 -12.18 10.65
CA ALA A 144 13.84 -13.42 10.83
C ALA A 144 14.21 -14.50 9.79
N PHE A 145 14.78 -14.08 8.66
CA PHE A 145 15.15 -14.93 7.52
C PHE A 145 16.66 -15.24 7.44
N ASP A 146 17.48 -14.56 8.24
CA ASP A 146 18.94 -14.72 8.28
C ASP A 146 19.34 -16.05 8.93
#